data_AF-A0A7J8M4X3-F1
#
_entry.id   AF-A0A7J8M4X3-F1
#
_cell.length_a   1.000
_cell.length_b   1.000
_cell.length_c   1.000
_cell.angle_alpha   90.00
_cell.angle_beta   90.00
_cell.angle_gamma   90.00
#
_symmetry.space_group_name_H-M   'P 1'
#
loop_
_entity.id
_entity.type
_entity.pdbx_description
1 polymer ?
#
loop_
_entity_poly.entity_id
_entity_poly.type
_entity_poly.pdbx_seq_one_letter_code
_entity_poly.pdbx_strand_id
1 'polypeptide(L)'
;MEKLVKIQIPSTLKKQLVDDWDFVTQQDKLVKLPRSPNVDDILTKYLEYRSKKDGIMTDSVGEILKGIRCYFDKALPVMLLYKKERQQYNEVVHDDVSPSTIYGAEHLLRLFVKFPELLAYVNIEEETLIRLQQKLMDFLKFLQKNQSTFFLSAYDGPKGVSEGKGKGKDG
;
A
#
# COMPACT_ATOMS: atom_id res chain seq x y z
N MET A 1 23.99 2.35 -19.20
CA MET A 1 22.68 2.44 -19.86
C MET A 1 21.66 1.96 -18.84
N GLU A 2 20.83 2.86 -18.32
CA GLU A 2 19.80 2.49 -17.34
C GLU A 2 18.77 1.58 -18.02
N LYS A 3 18.46 0.42 -17.41
CA LYS A 3 17.39 -0.45 -17.92
C LYS A 3 16.05 0.21 -17.61
N LEU A 4 15.29 0.55 -18.63
CA LEU A 4 13.92 1.06 -18.49
C LEU A 4 12.99 -0.07 -18.01
N VAL A 5 12.85 -0.22 -16.70
CA VAL A 5 11.86 -1.12 -16.09
C VAL A 5 10.49 -0.46 -16.20
N LYS A 6 9.50 -1.12 -16.82
CA LYS A 6 8.12 -0.61 -16.92
C LYS A 6 7.16 -1.52 -16.18
N ILE A 7 6.50 -0.99 -15.16
CA ILE A 7 5.38 -1.65 -14.48
C ILE A 7 4.10 -0.89 -14.85
N GLN A 8 3.19 -1.56 -15.54
CA GLN A 8 1.94 -0.95 -15.96
C GLN A 8 0.90 -1.00 -14.83
N ILE A 9 0.67 0.13 -14.19
CA ILE A 9 -0.39 0.28 -13.19
C ILE A 9 -1.76 0.43 -13.91
N PRO A 10 -2.78 -0.39 -13.57
CA PRO A 10 -4.13 -0.26 -14.11
C PRO A 10 -4.74 1.14 -13.90
N SER A 11 -5.57 1.61 -14.84
CA SER A 11 -6.12 2.97 -14.83
C SER A 11 -6.95 3.29 -13.57
N THR A 12 -7.72 2.35 -13.05
CA THR A 12 -8.52 2.57 -11.83
C THR A 12 -7.65 2.70 -10.59
N LEU A 13 -6.48 2.05 -10.55
CA LEU A 13 -5.49 2.20 -9.50
C LEU A 13 -4.67 3.49 -9.67
N LYS A 14 -4.43 3.94 -10.92
CA LYS A 14 -3.88 5.29 -11.16
C LYS A 14 -4.81 6.38 -10.63
N LYS A 15 -6.12 6.26 -10.88
CA LYS A 15 -7.11 7.16 -10.30
C LYS A 15 -7.04 7.14 -8.77
N GLN A 16 -6.97 5.95 -8.17
CA GLN A 16 -6.81 5.83 -6.71
C GLN A 16 -5.58 6.58 -6.17
N LEU A 17 -4.43 6.54 -6.88
CA LEU A 17 -3.23 7.29 -6.51
C LEU A 17 -3.41 8.82 -6.61
N VAL A 18 -4.17 9.28 -7.61
CA VAL A 18 -4.48 10.70 -7.77
C VAL A 18 -5.40 11.18 -6.64
N ASP A 19 -6.46 10.41 -6.35
CA ASP A 19 -7.40 10.70 -5.27
C ASP A 19 -6.70 10.68 -3.90
N ASP A 20 -5.83 9.68 -3.65
CA ASP A 20 -4.99 9.59 -2.45
C ASP A 20 -4.08 10.81 -2.27
N TRP A 21 -3.39 11.22 -3.34
CA TRP A 21 -2.55 12.42 -3.31
C TRP A 21 -3.36 13.68 -2.99
N ASP A 22 -4.54 13.84 -3.59
CA ASP A 22 -5.42 14.99 -3.35
C ASP A 22 -5.91 15.02 -1.89
N PHE A 23 -6.39 13.89 -1.36
CA PHE A 23 -6.84 13.80 0.01
C PHE A 23 -5.74 14.19 1.01
N VAL A 24 -4.54 13.62 0.87
CA VAL A 24 -3.46 13.88 1.83
C VAL A 24 -2.88 15.27 1.63
N THR A 25 -2.53 15.65 0.40
CA THR A 25 -1.76 16.87 0.15
C THR A 25 -2.63 18.12 0.11
N GLN A 26 -3.76 18.07 -0.58
CA GLN A 26 -4.63 19.23 -0.78
C GLN A 26 -5.68 19.37 0.33
N GLN A 27 -6.30 18.25 0.73
CA GLN A 27 -7.42 18.29 1.69
C GLN A 27 -7.02 18.06 3.15
N ASP A 28 -5.76 17.73 3.43
CA ASP A 28 -5.26 17.46 4.78
C ASP A 28 -5.98 16.29 5.48
N LYS A 29 -6.46 15.32 4.70
CA LYS A 29 -7.16 14.14 5.19
C LYS A 29 -6.20 12.96 5.22
N LEU A 30 -6.20 12.21 6.31
CA LEU A 30 -5.28 11.09 6.51
C LEU A 30 -6.04 9.77 6.55
N VAL A 31 -5.41 8.72 6.04
CA VAL A 31 -5.87 7.35 6.24
C VAL A 31 -5.83 7.05 7.74
N LYS A 32 -6.94 6.58 8.31
CA LYS A 32 -6.98 6.18 9.71
C LYS A 32 -6.12 4.92 9.93
N LEU A 33 -5.25 4.98 10.94
CA LEU A 33 -4.39 3.87 11.35
C LEU A 33 -4.80 3.36 12.75
N PRO A 34 -4.59 2.06 13.06
CA PRO A 34 -4.15 1.01 12.14
C PRO A 34 -5.24 0.71 11.10
N ARG A 35 -4.81 0.34 9.90
CA ARG A 35 -5.68 0.11 8.75
C ARG A 35 -6.11 -1.35 8.68
N SER A 36 -7.35 -1.58 8.23
CA SER A 36 -7.88 -2.94 8.02
C SER A 36 -8.61 -3.03 6.68
N PRO A 37 -8.23 -3.99 5.81
CA PRO A 37 -7.07 -4.88 5.94
C PRO A 37 -5.74 -4.11 5.89
N ASN A 38 -4.72 -4.57 6.62
CA ASN A 38 -3.36 -4.04 6.53
C ASN A 38 -2.56 -4.73 5.40
N VAL A 39 -1.31 -4.32 5.17
CA VAL A 39 -0.47 -4.91 4.13
C VAL A 39 -0.26 -6.41 4.34
N ASP A 40 0.02 -6.86 5.57
CA ASP A 40 0.19 -8.29 5.87
C ASP A 40 -1.07 -9.10 5.55
N ASP A 41 -2.25 -8.58 5.87
CA ASP A 41 -3.55 -9.17 5.52
C ASP A 41 -3.72 -9.27 4.00
N ILE A 42 -3.39 -8.20 3.26
CA ILE A 42 -3.52 -8.13 1.80
C ILE A 42 -2.58 -9.14 1.12
N LEU A 43 -1.33 -9.22 1.58
CA LEU A 43 -0.35 -10.18 1.07
C LEU A 43 -0.80 -11.62 1.34
N THR A 44 -1.30 -11.90 2.55
CA THR A 44 -1.85 -13.21 2.93
C THR A 44 -3.04 -13.59 2.05
N LYS A 45 -4.00 -12.67 1.86
CA LYS A 45 -5.15 -12.87 0.96
C LYS A 45 -4.74 -13.15 -0.48
N TYR A 46 -3.67 -12.49 -0.98
CA TYR A 46 -3.16 -12.77 -2.31
C TYR A 46 -2.51 -14.16 -2.41
N LEU A 47 -1.74 -14.56 -1.40
CA LEU A 47 -1.14 -15.89 -1.35
C LEU A 47 -2.22 -16.98 -1.39
N GLU A 48 -3.27 -16.86 -0.56
CA GLU A 48 -4.42 -17.77 -0.57
C GLU A 48 -5.14 -17.80 -1.93
N TYR A 49 -5.33 -16.64 -2.55
CA TYR A 49 -5.91 -16.53 -3.89
C TYR A 49 -5.08 -17.29 -4.93
N ARG A 50 -3.75 -17.21 -4.86
CA ARG A 50 -2.85 -17.90 -5.78
C ARG A 50 -2.82 -19.41 -5.53
N SER A 51 -2.80 -19.85 -4.28
CA SER A 51 -2.85 -21.28 -3.92
C SER A 51 -4.11 -21.96 -4.47
N LYS A 52 -5.27 -21.28 -4.39
CA LYS A 52 -6.54 -21.80 -4.93
C LYS A 52 -6.57 -21.84 -6.46
N LYS A 53 -5.88 -20.91 -7.13
CA LYS A 53 -5.92 -20.76 -8.59
C LYS A 53 -4.91 -21.66 -9.33
N ASP A 54 -3.70 -21.78 -8.79
CA ASP A 54 -2.56 -22.37 -9.51
C ASP A 54 -2.06 -23.71 -8.90
N GLY A 55 -2.61 -24.16 -7.77
CA GLY A 55 -2.10 -25.32 -7.03
C GLY A 55 -0.80 -25.03 -6.25
N ILE A 56 0.04 -26.06 -6.05
CA ILE A 56 1.19 -26.09 -5.10
C ILE A 56 2.38 -25.16 -5.50
N MET A 57 2.34 -24.47 -6.64
CA MET A 57 3.43 -23.57 -7.08
C MET A 57 3.43 -22.21 -6.33
N THR A 58 3.49 -22.27 -4.99
CA THR A 58 3.36 -21.13 -4.08
C THR A 58 4.69 -20.53 -3.64
N ASP A 59 5.79 -21.28 -3.72
CA ASP A 59 7.07 -20.87 -3.12
C ASP A 59 7.64 -19.59 -3.75
N SER A 60 7.65 -19.53 -5.08
CA SER A 60 8.12 -18.33 -5.80
C SER A 60 7.24 -17.10 -5.54
N VAL A 61 5.92 -17.29 -5.35
CA VAL A 61 5.01 -16.19 -5.01
C VAL A 61 5.27 -15.74 -3.58
N GLY A 62 5.43 -16.68 -2.64
CA GLY A 62 5.75 -16.39 -1.25
C GLY A 62 7.03 -15.57 -1.10
N GLU A 63 8.11 -15.92 -1.81
CA GLU A 63 9.36 -15.17 -1.78
C GLU A 63 9.20 -13.73 -2.32
N ILE A 64 8.42 -13.55 -3.39
CA ILE A 64 8.13 -12.21 -3.92
C ILE A 64 7.33 -11.39 -2.91
N LEU A 65 6.32 -11.97 -2.24
CA LEU A 65 5.52 -11.26 -1.24
C LEU A 65 6.34 -10.90 0.00
N LYS A 66 7.24 -11.78 0.46
CA LYS A 66 8.21 -11.46 1.52
C LYS A 66 9.09 -10.28 1.11
N GLY A 67 9.56 -10.28 -0.14
CA GLY A 67 10.33 -9.17 -0.70
C GLY A 67 9.55 -7.86 -0.71
N ILE A 68 8.30 -7.87 -1.18
CA ILE A 68 7.41 -6.70 -1.18
C ILE A 68 7.19 -6.18 0.25
N ARG A 69 6.90 -7.07 1.21
CA ARG A 69 6.71 -6.70 2.63
C ARG A 69 7.95 -6.04 3.21
N CYS A 70 9.10 -6.70 3.12
CA CYS A 70 10.37 -6.20 3.64
C CYS A 70 10.74 -4.85 3.01
N TYR A 71 10.50 -4.72 1.70
CA TYR A 71 10.77 -3.48 1.00
C TYR A 71 9.80 -2.37 1.43
N PHE A 72 8.51 -2.68 1.59
CA PHE A 72 7.50 -1.75 2.09
C PHE A 72 7.89 -1.21 3.47
N ASP A 73 8.24 -2.08 4.42
CA ASP A 73 8.64 -1.69 5.78
C ASP A 73 9.80 -0.69 5.79
N LYS A 74 10.81 -0.92 4.93
CA LYS A 74 11.98 -0.04 4.81
C LYS A 74 11.70 1.24 4.01
N ALA A 75 10.91 1.13 2.94
CA ALA A 75 10.66 2.24 2.03
C ALA A 75 9.62 3.23 2.59
N LEU A 76 8.71 2.78 3.44
CA LEU A 76 7.64 3.62 3.96
C LEU A 76 8.16 4.91 4.60
N PRO A 77 9.02 4.86 5.65
CA PRO A 77 9.57 6.08 6.25
C PRO A 77 10.55 6.82 5.35
N VAL A 78 11.07 6.22 4.28
CA VAL A 78 12.06 6.89 3.43
C VAL A 78 11.37 7.69 2.32
N MET A 79 10.39 7.10 1.64
CA MET A 79 9.91 7.63 0.36
C MET A 79 8.41 7.48 0.06
N LEU A 80 7.63 6.75 0.86
CA LEU A 80 6.21 6.49 0.54
C LEU A 80 5.23 7.41 1.30
N LEU A 81 5.70 8.12 2.33
CA LEU A 81 4.90 9.07 3.11
C LEU A 81 5.03 10.49 2.57
N TYR A 82 3.90 11.15 2.36
CA TYR A 82 3.84 12.59 2.18
C TYR A 82 4.20 13.32 3.46
N LYS A 83 4.57 14.60 3.34
CA LYS A 83 4.99 15.43 4.49
C LYS A 83 3.97 15.44 5.63
N LYS A 84 2.67 15.46 5.31
CA LYS A 84 1.55 15.51 6.28
C LYS A 84 1.33 14.20 7.05
N GLU A 85 1.78 13.06 6.50
CA GLU A 85 1.65 11.75 7.16
C GLU A 85 2.80 11.45 8.15
N ARG A 86 3.86 12.28 8.14
CA ARG A 86 5.06 12.05 8.96
C ARG A 86 4.79 12.08 10.45
N GLN A 87 3.92 12.99 10.90
CA GLN A 87 3.51 13.04 12.30
C GLN A 87 2.78 11.76 12.70
N GLN A 88 1.77 11.36 11.92
CA GLN A 88 1.00 10.13 12.17
C GLN A 88 1.90 8.90 12.22
N TYR A 89 2.91 8.80 11.34
CA TYR A 89 3.88 7.70 11.37
C TYR A 89 4.64 7.63 12.71
N ASN A 90 5.19 8.76 13.18
CA ASN A 90 5.94 8.80 14.44
C ASN A 90 5.07 8.47 15.66
N GLU A 91 3.76 8.69 15.58
CA GLU A 91 2.80 8.39 16.65
C GLU A 91 2.43 6.90 16.73
N VAL A 92 2.47 6.18 15.61
CA VAL A 92 1.97 4.79 15.55
C VAL A 92 3.05 3.74 15.30
N VAL A 93 4.19 4.12 14.72
CA VAL A 93 5.32 3.21 14.44
C VAL A 93 6.43 3.46 15.46
N HIS A 94 6.69 2.46 16.30
CA HIS A 94 7.78 2.43 17.27
C HIS A 94 8.74 1.28 16.93
N ASP A 95 9.88 1.20 17.63
CA ASP A 95 11.04 0.36 17.24
C ASP A 95 10.72 -1.12 16.93
N ASP A 96 9.67 -1.69 17.54
CA ASP A 96 9.29 -3.10 17.36
C ASP A 96 8.08 -3.33 16.42
N VAL A 97 7.52 -2.28 15.82
CA VAL A 97 6.29 -2.40 15.01
C VAL A 97 6.59 -2.30 13.52
N SER A 98 6.31 -3.39 12.79
CA SER A 98 6.44 -3.44 11.34
C SER A 98 5.37 -2.57 10.67
N PRO A 99 5.73 -1.61 9.82
CA PRO A 99 4.75 -0.78 9.13
C PRO A 99 3.70 -1.56 8.33
N SER A 100 4.05 -2.73 7.79
CA SER A 100 3.12 -3.61 7.07
C SER A 100 1.94 -4.12 7.91
N THR A 101 2.05 -4.08 9.25
CA THR A 101 0.97 -4.46 10.19
C THR A 101 0.03 -3.29 10.51
N ILE A 102 0.42 -2.06 10.18
CA ILE A 102 -0.33 -0.84 10.49
C ILE A 102 -0.96 -0.24 9.23
N TYR A 103 -0.22 -0.17 8.13
CA TYR A 103 -0.61 0.53 6.91
C TYR A 103 -1.39 -0.37 5.96
N GLY A 104 -2.14 0.23 5.03
CA GLY A 104 -3.05 -0.46 4.12
C GLY A 104 -2.66 -0.42 2.65
N ALA A 105 -3.65 -0.67 1.79
CA ALA A 105 -3.47 -0.77 0.35
C ALA A 105 -3.07 0.56 -0.30
N GLU A 106 -3.49 1.69 0.29
CA GLU A 106 -3.19 3.04 -0.18
C GLU A 106 -1.67 3.25 -0.28
N HIS A 107 -0.97 3.04 0.83
CA HIS A 107 0.49 3.17 0.91
C HIS A 107 1.21 2.07 0.15
N LEU A 108 0.69 0.83 0.18
CA LEU A 108 1.25 -0.28 -0.58
C LEU A 108 1.25 0.02 -2.09
N LEU A 109 0.18 0.64 -2.61
CA LEU A 109 0.09 0.98 -4.02
C LEU A 109 1.13 2.04 -4.42
N ARG A 110 1.47 2.99 -3.52
CA ARG A 110 2.53 3.97 -3.77
C ARG A 110 3.88 3.31 -4.02
N LEU A 111 4.15 2.16 -3.39
CA LEU A 111 5.38 1.40 -3.63
C LEU A 111 5.51 0.94 -5.09
N PHE A 112 4.41 0.56 -5.75
CA PHE A 112 4.43 0.14 -7.15
C PHE A 112 4.78 1.27 -8.13
N VAL A 113 4.60 2.53 -7.72
CA VAL A 113 5.08 3.70 -8.48
C VAL A 113 6.60 3.84 -8.36
N LYS A 114 7.18 3.40 -7.25
CA LYS A 114 8.63 3.48 -6.98
C LYS A 114 9.42 2.30 -7.53
N PHE A 115 8.82 1.12 -7.65
CA PHE A 115 9.54 -0.06 -8.15
C PHE A 115 10.26 0.12 -9.49
N PRO A 116 9.72 0.79 -10.52
CA PRO A 116 10.44 1.01 -11.77
C PRO A 116 11.80 1.70 -11.58
N GLU A 117 11.83 2.77 -10.78
CA GLU A 117 13.04 3.52 -10.43
C GLU A 117 14.01 2.64 -9.66
N LEU A 118 13.52 1.89 -8.68
CA LEU A 118 14.34 1.06 -7.81
C LEU A 118 14.97 -0.13 -8.53
N LEU A 119 14.18 -0.80 -9.38
CA LEU A 119 14.62 -1.97 -10.14
C LEU A 119 15.61 -1.58 -11.26
N ALA A 120 15.63 -0.33 -11.71
CA ALA A 120 16.59 0.15 -12.70
C ALA A 120 18.04 0.14 -12.18
N TYR A 121 18.24 0.19 -10.86
CA TYR A 121 19.56 0.18 -10.22
C TYR A 121 20.03 -1.23 -9.81
N VAL A 122 19.19 -2.25 -9.93
CA VAL A 122 19.55 -3.63 -9.55
C VAL A 122 20.01 -4.39 -10.79
N ASN A 123 21.16 -5.06 -10.69
CA ASN A 123 21.67 -5.90 -11.77
C ASN A 123 20.91 -7.25 -11.81
N ILE A 124 19.69 -7.23 -12.34
CA ILE A 124 18.85 -8.41 -12.53
C ILE A 124 18.99 -8.90 -13.99
N GLU A 125 19.10 -10.21 -14.15
CA GLU A 125 19.02 -10.88 -15.46
C GLU A 125 17.66 -10.58 -16.13
N GLU A 126 17.67 -10.40 -17.45
CA GLU A 126 16.49 -9.96 -18.20
C GLU A 126 15.29 -10.90 -18.05
N GLU A 127 15.50 -12.22 -18.15
CA GLU A 127 14.43 -13.20 -17.98
C GLU A 127 13.82 -13.16 -16.57
N THR A 128 14.66 -13.05 -15.55
CA THR A 128 14.23 -12.93 -14.15
C THR A 128 13.45 -11.63 -13.92
N LEU A 129 13.90 -10.52 -14.53
CA LEU A 129 13.21 -9.23 -14.45
C LEU A 129 11.82 -9.29 -15.11
N ILE A 130 11.70 -9.92 -16.27
CA ILE A 130 10.41 -10.10 -16.97
C ILE A 130 9.44 -10.92 -16.10
N ARG A 131 9.92 -12.02 -15.49
CA ARG A 131 9.11 -12.86 -14.59
C ARG A 131 8.67 -12.08 -13.36
N LEU A 132 9.55 -11.29 -12.75
CA LEU A 132 9.22 -10.42 -11.61
C LEU A 132 8.15 -9.39 -11.99
N GLN A 133 8.32 -8.70 -13.12
CA GLN A 133 7.35 -7.73 -13.63
C GLN A 133 5.96 -8.36 -13.82
N GLN A 134 5.89 -9.56 -14.40
CA GLN A 134 4.63 -10.28 -14.57
C GLN A 134 3.94 -10.56 -13.24
N LYS A 135 4.69 -11.02 -12.22
CA LYS A 135 4.13 -11.26 -10.88
C LYS A 135 3.65 -9.99 -10.19
N LEU A 136 4.41 -8.89 -10.31
CA LEU A 136 3.99 -7.58 -9.80
C LEU A 136 2.71 -7.08 -10.49
N MET A 137 2.61 -7.25 -11.81
CA MET A 137 1.40 -6.90 -12.56
C MET A 137 0.19 -7.76 -12.18
N ASP A 138 0.39 -9.05 -11.93
CA ASP A 138 -0.68 -9.94 -11.46
C ASP A 138 -1.16 -9.58 -10.05
N PHE A 139 -0.25 -9.13 -9.17
CA PHE A 139 -0.61 -8.57 -7.88
C PHE A 139 -1.42 -7.28 -8.01
N LEU A 140 -1.01 -6.36 -8.89
CA LEU A 140 -1.77 -5.14 -9.18
C LEU A 140 -3.18 -5.44 -9.72
N LYS A 141 -3.33 -6.44 -10.59
CA LYS A 141 -4.66 -6.90 -11.05
C LYS A 141 -5.50 -7.47 -9.90
N PHE A 142 -4.89 -8.14 -8.94
CA PHE A 142 -5.59 -8.61 -7.74
C PHE A 142 -6.06 -7.44 -6.87
N LEU A 143 -5.22 -6.43 -6.63
CA LEU A 143 -5.63 -5.21 -5.93
C LEU A 143 -6.80 -4.52 -6.65
N GLN A 144 -6.72 -4.41 -7.98
CA GLN A 144 -7.77 -3.83 -8.81
C GLN A 144 -9.10 -4.59 -8.68
N LYS A 145 -9.07 -5.92 -8.72
CA LYS A 145 -10.28 -6.75 -8.58
C LYS A 145 -10.96 -6.61 -7.22
N ASN A 146 -10.19 -6.28 -6.18
CA ASN A 146 -10.67 -6.15 -4.80
C ASN A 146 -10.68 -4.68 -4.33
N GLN A 147 -10.69 -3.73 -5.28
CA GLN A 147 -10.43 -2.32 -4.99
C GLN A 147 -11.39 -1.75 -3.94
N SER A 148 -12.69 -2.07 -4.02
CA SER A 148 -13.71 -1.61 -3.06
C SER A 148 -13.52 -2.12 -1.64
N THR A 149 -12.80 -3.24 -1.47
CA THR A 149 -12.53 -3.84 -0.15
C THR A 149 -11.22 -3.33 0.43
N PHE A 150 -10.23 -3.05 -0.43
CA PHE A 150 -8.88 -2.72 0.00
C PHE A 150 -8.61 -1.23 0.13
N PHE A 151 -9.29 -0.39 -0.66
CA PHE A 151 -9.07 1.06 -0.68
C PHE A 151 -10.27 1.80 -0.12
N LEU A 152 -10.02 2.86 0.65
CA LEU A 152 -11.06 3.79 1.06
C LEU A 152 -11.54 4.64 -0.13
N SER A 153 -12.83 4.94 -0.13
CA SER A 153 -13.44 5.93 -1.03
C SER A 153 -13.27 7.38 -0.54
N ALA A 154 -13.01 7.59 0.76
CA ALA A 154 -12.74 8.88 1.37
C ALA A 154 -11.92 8.73 2.66
N TYR A 155 -11.14 9.76 3.02
CA TYR A 155 -10.34 9.80 4.25
C TYR A 155 -11.00 10.68 5.31
N ASP A 156 -10.70 10.43 6.57
CA ASP A 156 -11.17 11.26 7.67
C ASP A 156 -10.42 12.61 7.65
N GLY A 157 -11.17 13.70 7.84
CA GLY A 157 -10.57 15.01 8.07
C GLY A 157 -9.99 15.14 9.48
N PRO A 158 -9.15 16.16 9.73
CA PRO A 158 -8.66 16.43 11.07
C PRO A 158 -9.87 16.59 12.00
N LYS A 159 -9.92 15.82 13.08
CA LYS A 159 -10.98 15.94 14.09
C LYS A 159 -10.93 17.36 14.65
N GLY A 160 -11.82 18.21 14.18
CA GLY A 160 -12.16 19.45 14.88
C GLY A 160 -12.57 19.07 16.31
N VAL A 161 -12.00 19.79 17.28
CA VAL A 161 -12.35 19.69 18.69
C VAL A 161 -13.88 19.69 18.85
N SER A 162 -14.36 18.77 19.66
CA SER A 162 -15.75 18.54 20.09
C SER A 162 -16.67 19.76 20.17
N GLU A 163 -17.89 19.65 19.64
CA GLU A 163 -19.07 20.26 20.28
C GLU A 163 -19.89 19.16 20.96
N GLY A 164 -19.60 18.93 22.23
CA GLY A 164 -20.49 18.20 23.12
C GLY A 164 -21.75 19.03 23.34
N LYS A 165 -22.84 18.69 22.66
CA LYS A 165 -24.16 19.25 22.96
C LYS A 165 -24.83 18.39 24.02
N GLY A 166 -24.44 18.62 25.28
CA GLY A 166 -25.25 18.24 26.42
C GLY A 166 -26.57 19.01 26.36
N LYS A 167 -27.68 18.29 26.34
CA LYS A 167 -28.98 18.81 26.78
C LYS A 167 -29.62 17.76 27.68
N GLY A 168 -29.20 17.77 28.94
CA GLY A 168 -30.10 17.36 30.02
C GLY A 168 -31.26 18.36 30.05
N LYS A 169 -32.48 17.84 29.99
CA LYS A 169 -33.66 18.57 30.45
C LYS A 169 -33.90 18.11 31.87
N ASP A 170 -33.66 19.01 32.81
CA ASP A 170 -34.25 18.94 34.15
C ASP A 170 -35.78 19.01 34.05
N GLY A 171 -36.40 18.46 35.09
CA GLY A 171 -37.86 18.29 35.25
C GLY A 171 -38.64 19.55 35.57
#